data_AF-A0A2V3ZC13-F1
#
_entry.id   AF-A0A2V3ZC13-F1
#
_cell.length_a   1.000
_cell.length_b   1.000
_cell.length_c   1.000
_cell.angle_alpha   90.00
_cell.angle_beta   90.00
_cell.angle_gamma   90.00
#
_symmetry.space_group_name_H-M   'P 1'
#
loop_
_entity.id
_entity.type
_entity.pdbx_description
1 polymer ?
#
loop_
_entity_poly.entity_id
_entity_poly.type
_entity_poly.pdbx_seq_one_letter_code
_entity_poly.pdbx_strand_id
1 'polypeptide(L)'
;MKIQSNFKKGGYSTEIASNYIDNKKPIYSLSTELYPQQRFENNQPTGEIIAYKAWFVQEGLPPFTVKFENEVTLPNYMSVITFDHLEACEVRYDVYFKASDLKEVK
;
A
#
# COMPACT_ATOMS: atom_id res chain seq x y z
N MET A 1 -14.85 33.45 5.53
CA MET A 1 -13.66 32.95 4.82
C MET A 1 -13.83 31.46 4.60
N LYS A 2 -14.25 31.03 3.40
CA LYS A 2 -14.32 29.60 3.06
C LYS A 2 -12.94 29.19 2.56
N ILE A 3 -12.21 28.44 3.37
CA ILE A 3 -11.01 27.73 2.90
C ILE A 3 -11.54 26.61 2.00
N GLN A 4 -11.44 26.78 0.69
CA GLN A 4 -11.63 25.66 -0.24
C GLN A 4 -10.49 24.68 0.03
N SER A 5 -10.78 23.60 0.74
CA SER A 5 -9.85 22.48 0.83
C SER A 5 -9.65 21.96 -0.58
N ASN A 6 -8.43 22.10 -1.10
CA ASN A 6 -7.97 21.43 -2.31
C ASN A 6 -7.85 19.92 -2.03
N PHE A 7 -8.94 19.25 -1.63
CA PHE A 7 -9.05 17.82 -1.84
C PHE A 7 -9.03 17.68 -3.35
N LYS A 8 -7.83 17.51 -3.93
CA LYS A 8 -7.71 16.90 -5.26
C LYS A 8 -8.64 15.70 -5.19
N LYS A 9 -9.55 15.58 -6.14
CA LYS A 9 -10.24 14.31 -6.40
C LYS A 9 -9.15 13.32 -6.84
N GLY A 10 -8.32 12.89 -5.90
CA GLY A 10 -7.04 12.28 -6.14
C GLY A 10 -7.22 10.79 -6.03
N GLY A 11 -7.24 10.11 -7.17
CA GLY A 11 -7.01 8.68 -7.19
C GLY A 11 -5.61 8.35 -6.68
N TYR A 12 -5.24 7.09 -6.83
CA TYR A 12 -3.87 6.67 -6.61
C TYR A 12 -2.93 7.40 -7.57
N SER A 13 -1.76 7.81 -7.05
CA SER A 13 -0.68 8.37 -7.86
C SER A 13 0.68 8.12 -7.21
N THR A 14 1.72 8.04 -8.03
CA THR A 14 3.11 7.88 -7.60
C THR A 14 3.64 9.13 -6.88
N GLU A 15 3.14 10.31 -7.26
CA GLU A 15 3.54 11.57 -6.63
C GLU A 15 3.07 11.65 -5.17
N ILE A 16 1.85 11.19 -4.87
CA ILE A 16 1.37 11.13 -3.48
C ILE A 16 2.20 10.12 -2.68
N ALA A 17 2.52 8.95 -3.22
CA ALA A 17 3.34 7.96 -2.51
C ALA A 17 4.71 8.53 -2.11
N SER A 18 5.33 9.30 -3.00
CA SER A 18 6.64 9.93 -2.79
C SER A 18 6.64 11.02 -1.70
N ASN A 19 5.47 11.53 -1.29
CA ASN A 19 5.36 12.44 -0.14
C ASN A 19 5.51 11.71 1.21
N TYR A 20 5.26 10.41 1.25
CA TYR A 20 5.23 9.61 2.47
C TYR A 20 6.40 8.63 2.57
N ILE A 21 6.85 8.09 1.43
CA ILE A 21 7.92 7.10 1.36
C ILE A 21 9.21 7.76 0.90
N ASP A 22 10.28 7.60 1.68
CA ASP A 22 11.61 8.04 1.31
C ASP A 22 12.29 6.97 0.45
N ASN A 23 12.37 7.19 -0.85
CA ASN A 23 12.98 6.24 -1.81
C ASN A 23 14.48 6.02 -1.57
N LYS A 24 15.12 6.77 -0.68
CA LYS A 24 16.53 6.59 -0.29
C LYS A 24 16.70 5.66 0.91
N LYS A 25 15.61 5.28 1.57
CA LYS A 25 15.62 4.40 2.75
C LYS A 25 15.05 3.02 2.42
N PRO A 26 15.60 1.95 3.02
CA PRO A 26 15.09 0.61 2.79
C PRO A 26 13.66 0.46 3.31
N ILE A 27 12.89 -0.37 2.63
CA ILE A 27 11.58 -0.86 3.07
C ILE A 27 11.75 -2.34 3.37
N TYR A 28 11.26 -2.78 4.52
CA TYR A 28 11.34 -4.16 4.98
C TYR A 28 9.98 -4.84 4.87
N SER A 29 9.96 -6.08 4.37
CA SER A 29 8.77 -6.94 4.39
C SER A 29 8.51 -7.45 5.80
N LEU A 30 7.30 -7.26 6.32
CA LEU A 30 6.88 -7.80 7.63
C LEU A 30 5.93 -8.99 7.52
N SER A 31 5.21 -9.11 6.40
CA SER A 31 4.32 -10.24 6.14
C SER A 31 5.08 -11.46 5.63
N THR A 32 4.72 -12.64 6.12
CA THR A 32 5.10 -13.94 5.54
C THR A 32 4.00 -14.55 4.67
N GLU A 33 2.80 -13.97 4.70
CA GLU A 33 1.63 -14.38 3.92
C GLU A 33 0.83 -13.14 3.47
N LEU A 34 0.08 -13.30 2.38
CA LEU A 34 -0.82 -12.26 1.89
C LEU A 34 -2.17 -12.35 2.62
N TYR A 35 -2.67 -11.18 3.03
CA TYR A 35 -4.00 -11.04 3.61
C TYR A 35 -5.02 -10.77 2.50
N PRO A 36 -5.94 -11.71 2.20
CA PRO A 36 -6.94 -11.49 1.16
C PRO A 36 -7.96 -10.43 1.60
N GLN A 37 -8.33 -9.55 0.68
CA GLN A 37 -9.41 -8.60 0.84
C GLN A 37 -10.60 -9.06 0.01
N GLN A 38 -11.71 -9.32 0.70
CA GLN A 38 -12.96 -9.68 0.06
C GLN A 38 -13.71 -8.46 -0.46
N ARG A 39 -14.52 -8.67 -1.49
CA ARG A 39 -15.51 -7.70 -1.94
C ARG A 39 -16.65 -7.63 -0.95
N PHE A 40 -17.14 -6.42 -0.73
CA PHE A 40 -18.31 -6.16 0.10
C PHE A 40 -19.42 -5.62 -0.77
N GLU A 41 -20.60 -6.20 -0.63
CA GLU A 41 -21.86 -5.71 -1.20
C GLU A 41 -22.87 -5.58 -0.07
N ASN A 42 -23.57 -4.44 0.01
CA ASN A 42 -24.55 -4.17 1.08
C ASN A 42 -23.99 -4.42 2.51
N ASN A 43 -22.73 -4.04 2.75
CA ASN A 43 -21.98 -4.26 3.99
C ASN A 43 -21.77 -5.73 4.40
N GLN A 44 -21.93 -6.69 3.47
CA GLN A 44 -21.63 -8.09 3.70
C GLN A 44 -20.50 -8.56 2.77
N PRO A 45 -19.58 -9.43 3.23
CA PRO A 45 -18.57 -10.01 2.37
C PRO A 45 -19.22 -10.99 1.38
N THR A 46 -18.86 -10.89 0.10
CA THR A 46 -19.39 -11.79 -0.94
C THR A 46 -18.63 -13.11 -1.03
N GLY A 47 -17.47 -13.21 -0.36
CA GLY A 47 -16.53 -14.31 -0.51
C GLY A 47 -15.54 -14.14 -1.67
N GLU A 48 -15.82 -13.24 -2.63
CA GLU A 48 -14.95 -12.94 -3.76
C GLU A 48 -13.71 -12.17 -3.29
N ILE A 49 -12.52 -12.74 -3.52
CA ILE A 49 -11.25 -12.05 -3.24
C ILE A 49 -10.97 -11.09 -4.39
N ILE A 50 -10.78 -9.81 -4.08
CA ILE A 50 -10.57 -8.74 -5.08
C ILE A 50 -9.21 -8.06 -4.96
N ALA A 51 -8.45 -8.38 -3.91
CA ALA A 51 -7.13 -7.85 -3.67
C ALA A 51 -6.43 -8.62 -2.55
N TYR A 52 -5.15 -8.34 -2.39
CA TYR A 52 -4.30 -8.86 -1.33
C TYR A 52 -3.57 -7.71 -0.65
N LYS A 53 -3.21 -7.88 0.63
CA LYS A 53 -2.42 -6.91 1.39
C LYS A 53 -1.24 -7.61 2.07
N ALA A 54 -0.16 -6.86 2.23
CA ALA A 54 0.96 -7.23 3.08
C ALA A 54 1.43 -6.02 3.89
N TRP A 55 2.09 -6.29 5.01
CA TRP A 55 2.67 -5.30 5.90
C TRP A 55 4.14 -5.06 5.59
N PHE A 56 4.52 -3.78 5.65
CA PHE A 56 5.87 -3.30 5.42
C PHE A 56 6.22 -2.21 6.43
N VAL A 57 7.51 -1.91 6.56
CA VAL A 57 7.98 -0.81 7.40
C VAL A 57 9.18 -0.12 6.77
N GLN A 58 9.30 1.19 7.02
CA GLN A 58 10.46 2.00 6.68
C GLN A 58 10.86 2.80 7.93
N GLU A 59 12.16 2.99 8.13
CA GLU A 59 12.67 3.80 9.24
C GLU A 59 12.06 5.21 9.25
N GLY A 60 11.43 5.57 10.38
CA GLY A 60 10.78 6.87 10.58
C GLY A 60 9.28 6.86 10.26
N LEU A 61 8.72 5.74 9.81
CA LEU A 61 7.29 5.56 9.57
C LEU A 61 6.72 4.44 10.47
N PRO A 62 5.44 4.54 10.88
CA PRO A 62 4.74 3.38 11.40
C PRO A 62 4.63 2.29 10.33
N PRO A 63 4.48 1.00 10.71
CA PRO A 63 4.16 -0.05 9.76
C PRO A 63 2.93 0.30 8.92
N PHE A 64 2.98 -0.02 7.64
CA PHE A 64 1.92 0.31 6.68
C PHE A 64 1.60 -0.89 5.78
N THR A 65 0.38 -0.92 5.25
CA THR A 65 -0.04 -1.96 4.32
C THR A 65 0.04 -1.47 2.88
N VAL A 66 0.49 -2.35 1.98
CA VAL A 66 0.38 -2.14 0.54
C VAL A 66 -0.62 -3.13 -0.04
N LYS A 67 -1.56 -2.62 -0.84
CA LYS A 67 -2.55 -3.42 -1.57
C LYS A 67 -1.98 -3.87 -2.92
N PHE A 68 -2.22 -5.12 -3.28
CA PHE A 68 -1.97 -5.70 -4.61
C PHE A 68 -3.29 -6.18 -5.19
N GLU A 69 -3.51 -5.99 -6.49
CA GLU A 69 -4.72 -6.48 -7.16
C GLU A 69 -4.65 -7.99 -7.42
N ASN A 70 -3.43 -8.52 -7.60
CA ASN A 70 -3.15 -9.93 -7.80
C ASN A 70 -2.27 -10.47 -6.67
N GLU A 71 -2.17 -11.80 -6.55
CA GLU A 71 -1.18 -12.42 -5.67
C GLU A 71 0.24 -12.07 -6.13
N VAL A 72 1.12 -11.85 -5.15
CA VAL A 72 2.54 -11.55 -5.33
C VAL A 72 3.38 -12.48 -4.47
N THR A 73 4.63 -12.72 -4.86
CA THR A 73 5.54 -13.54 -4.03
C THR A 73 6.16 -12.66 -2.96
N LEU A 74 5.82 -12.89 -1.70
CA LEU A 74 6.49 -12.23 -0.58
C LEU A 74 7.86 -12.88 -0.32
N PRO A 75 8.90 -12.08 -0.04
CA PRO A 75 10.18 -12.59 0.40
C PRO A 75 10.11 -12.99 1.87
N ASN A 76 11.25 -13.40 2.43
CA ASN A 76 11.34 -13.71 3.84
C ASN A 76 11.05 -12.48 4.73
N TYR A 77 10.65 -12.76 5.97
CA TYR A 77 10.49 -11.73 6.99
C TYR A 77 11.77 -10.89 7.12
N MET A 78 11.62 -9.57 7.16
CA MET A 78 12.70 -8.58 7.21
C MET A 78 13.62 -8.52 5.99
N SER A 79 13.25 -9.14 4.86
CA SER A 79 13.91 -8.87 3.58
C SER A 79 13.67 -7.42 3.13
N VAL A 80 14.70 -6.79 2.57
CA VAL A 80 14.58 -5.47 1.96
C VAL A 80 13.93 -5.61 0.59
N ILE A 81 12.99 -4.73 0.27
CA ILE A 81 12.22 -4.78 -0.99
C ILE A 81 12.17 -3.44 -1.69
N THR A 82 11.84 -3.50 -2.98
CA THR A 82 11.34 -2.38 -3.78
C THR A 82 10.00 -2.74 -4.37
N PHE A 83 9.09 -1.76 -4.45
CA PHE A 83 7.80 -1.94 -5.11
C PHE A 83 7.88 -1.58 -6.59
N ASP A 84 7.17 -2.35 -7.41
CA ASP A 84 6.86 -1.95 -8.78
C ASP A 84 5.60 -1.07 -8.75
N HIS A 85 5.72 0.14 -9.30
CA HIS A 85 4.62 1.10 -9.45
C HIS A 85 3.87 1.43 -8.15
N LEU A 86 4.62 1.80 -7.10
CA LEU A 86 4.02 2.23 -5.82
C LEU A 86 3.23 3.53 -6.00
N GLU A 87 1.96 3.48 -5.65
CA GLU A 87 1.06 4.62 -5.67
C GLU A 87 0.37 4.77 -4.31
N ALA A 88 -0.04 5.98 -3.99
CA ALA A 88 -0.83 6.25 -2.80
C ALA A 88 -2.02 7.16 -3.11
N CYS A 89 -3.05 7.08 -2.28
CA CYS A 89 -4.12 8.05 -2.23
C CYS A 89 -4.39 8.46 -0.77
N GLU A 90 -4.92 9.66 -0.62
CA GLU A 90 -5.32 10.22 0.67
C GLU A 90 -6.84 10.16 0.78
N VAL A 91 -7.36 9.48 1.79
CA VAL A 91 -8.79 9.45 2.07
C VAL A 91 -9.00 9.91 3.50
N ARG A 92 -9.59 11.10 3.63
CA ARG A 92 -9.75 11.81 4.90
C ARG A 92 -8.40 12.11 5.58
N TYR A 93 -8.03 11.32 6.58
CA TYR A 93 -6.80 11.48 7.38
C TYR A 93 -5.86 10.28 7.24
N ASP A 94 -6.23 9.31 6.39
CA ASP A 94 -5.49 8.08 6.17
C ASP A 94 -4.85 8.07 4.78
N VAL A 95 -3.70 7.42 4.69
CA VAL A 95 -2.96 7.19 3.45
C VAL A 95 -3.04 5.71 3.10
N TYR A 96 -3.43 5.41 1.87
CA TYR A 96 -3.54 4.04 1.37
C TYR A 96 -2.55 3.83 0.25
N PHE A 97 -1.77 2.76 0.34
CA PHE A 97 -0.78 2.39 -0.65
C PHE A 97 -1.26 1.21 -1.49
N LYS A 98 -0.92 1.22 -2.78
CA LYS A 98 -1.02 0.07 -3.66
C LYS A 98 0.22 -0.05 -4.53
N ALA A 99 0.53 -1.25 -4.98
CA ALA A 99 1.59 -1.51 -5.94
C ALA A 99 1.17 -2.63 -6.88
N SER A 100 1.82 -2.73 -8.05
CA SER A 100 1.57 -3.83 -8.98
C SER A 100 2.31 -5.11 -8.59
N ASP A 101 3.52 -4.97 -8.04
CA ASP A 101 4.36 -6.09 -7.60
C ASP A 101 5.45 -5.59 -6.63
N LEU A 102 6.32 -6.48 -6.17
CA LEU A 102 7.52 -6.16 -5.39
C LEU A 102 8.68 -7.10 -5.73
N LYS A 103 9.90 -6.66 -5.43
CA LYS A 103 11.12 -7.45 -5.61
C LYS A 103 12.00 -7.34 -4.37
N GLU A 104 12.61 -8.45 -3.97
CA GLU A 104 13.66 -8.46 -2.96
C GLU A 104 14.93 -7.79 -3.51
N VAL A 105 15.50 -6.89 -2.71
CA VAL A 105 16.81 -6.27 -2.97
C VAL A 105 17.87 -7.18 -2.37
N LYS A 106 18.78 -7.68 -3.21
CA LYS A 106 19.91 -8.51 -2.80
C LYS A 106 21.15 -7.68 -2.51
#